data_AF-A0A1V6B6T0-F1
#
_entry.id   AF-A0A1V6B6T0-F1
#
_cell.length_a   1.000
_cell.length_b   1.000
_cell.length_c   1.000
_cell.angle_alpha   90.00
_cell.angle_beta   90.00
_cell.angle_gamma   90.00
#
_symmetry.space_group_name_H-M   'P 1'
#
loop_
_entity.id
_entity.type
_entity.pdbx_description
1 polymer ?
#
loop_
_entity_poly.entity_id
_entity_poly.type
_entity_poly.pdbx_seq_one_letter_code
_entity_poly.pdbx_strand_id
1 'polypeptide(L)'
;MRKTFFISAITLILIVSVTYLAYAWGFFGHRLINKMAVYTLPPEIIGFYKANIEFIEEHAVDPDKRRYAVKNEAARHYIDVDRYGDHPFDSLPKYWGLAVEKYTEDTLMAHGIVPWHIDRMLQRLTKAFADKDYTKILRNSADLGHYIADAHVPLHCTKNYNGQLTNQNGIHAFWESRLPELFSQDYDFFTGKAKYIDKPIDYIWNIVRASYAAKDSVLLFERMLNEKFPSDQKYSYEQRGANMMKVYAYDYSEQYHKMLDGMVERRMKEAIISVGSFWYTAWVNAGMPNLKGIEKVTISEEEKKEMEREDKMWRTGKVLDSSGHSDE
;
A
#
# COMPACT_ATOMS: atom_id res chain seq x y z
N MET A 1 -55.64 10.47 -43.58
CA MET A 1 -55.76 9.84 -42.25
C MET A 1 -54.39 9.84 -41.56
N ARG A 2 -54.32 10.45 -40.37
CA ARG A 2 -53.32 10.41 -39.26
C ARG A 2 -51.83 10.58 -39.62
N LYS A 3 -51.18 11.74 -39.41
CA LYS A 3 -50.78 12.44 -38.16
C LYS A 3 -49.97 11.60 -37.15
N THR A 4 -48.76 12.10 -36.90
CA THR A 4 -47.95 12.12 -35.66
C THR A 4 -47.46 10.81 -35.05
N PHE A 5 -46.13 10.64 -34.98
CA PHE A 5 -45.39 10.34 -33.74
C PHE A 5 -43.97 10.91 -33.86
N PHE A 6 -43.78 12.09 -33.27
CA PHE A 6 -42.48 12.62 -32.84
C PHE A 6 -42.23 12.11 -31.42
N ILE A 7 -40.95 12.02 -31.04
CA ILE A 7 -40.40 11.80 -29.69
C ILE A 7 -40.37 10.33 -29.24
N SER A 8 -39.15 9.79 -29.19
CA SER A 8 -38.56 9.02 -28.07
C SER A 8 -37.68 7.88 -28.59
N ALA A 9 -36.37 8.14 -28.74
CA ALA A 9 -35.29 7.16 -28.50
C ALA A 9 -33.90 7.76 -28.81
N ILE A 10 -33.67 9.04 -28.47
CA ILE A 10 -32.29 9.48 -28.16
C ILE A 10 -32.09 9.16 -26.69
N THR A 11 -31.88 7.88 -26.42
CA THR A 11 -31.32 7.42 -25.17
C THR A 11 -30.48 6.20 -25.55
N LEU A 12 -29.48 6.43 -26.41
CA LEU A 12 -28.31 5.57 -26.39
C LEU A 12 -27.67 5.85 -25.04
N ILE A 13 -28.07 5.03 -24.07
CA ILE A 13 -27.52 4.95 -22.73
C ILE A 13 -26.02 4.93 -22.92
N LEU A 14 -25.39 6.06 -22.57
CA LEU A 14 -23.97 6.14 -22.29
C LEU A 14 -23.78 5.22 -21.08
N ILE A 15 -23.58 3.93 -21.33
CA ILE A 15 -23.01 3.01 -20.35
C ILE A 15 -21.59 3.52 -20.18
N VAL A 16 -21.45 4.53 -19.33
CA VAL A 16 -20.18 4.83 -18.69
C VAL A 16 -19.94 3.60 -17.84
N SER A 17 -19.17 2.66 -18.39
CA SER A 17 -18.49 1.64 -17.62
C SER A 17 -17.54 2.37 -16.68
N VAL A 18 -18.08 2.84 -15.55
CA VAL A 18 -17.27 3.14 -14.39
C VAL A 18 -16.79 1.78 -13.91
N THR A 19 -15.59 1.39 -14.34
CA THR A 19 -14.86 0.27 -13.78
C THR A 19 -14.52 0.63 -12.33
N TYR A 20 -15.44 0.30 -11.42
CA TYR A 20 -15.12 0.29 -10.00
C TYR A 20 -14.20 -0.91 -9.75
N LEU A 21 -12.90 -0.62 -9.76
CA LEU A 21 -11.82 -1.57 -9.53
C LEU A 21 -11.89 -2.12 -8.10
N ALA A 22 -11.56 -3.40 -7.99
CA ALA A 22 -11.61 -4.17 -6.75
C ALA A 22 -10.71 -3.54 -5.68
N TYR A 23 -11.28 -3.26 -4.52
CA TYR A 23 -10.51 -2.85 -3.35
C TYR A 23 -9.68 -4.04 -2.90
N ALA A 24 -8.38 -3.98 -3.21
CA ALA A 24 -7.40 -4.81 -2.56
C ALA A 24 -7.05 -4.22 -1.16
N TRP A 25 -6.22 -4.83 -0.30
CA TRP A 25 -5.71 -4.20 0.96
C TRP A 25 -5.15 -2.83 0.57
N GLY A 26 -4.65 -2.70 -0.67
CA GLY A 26 -4.26 -1.49 -1.37
C GLY A 26 -5.00 -0.24 -0.93
N PHE A 27 -6.29 -0.32 -0.60
CA PHE A 27 -6.99 0.82 -0.02
C PHE A 27 -7.35 0.66 1.47
N PHE A 28 -8.01 -0.43 1.88
CA PHE A 28 -8.45 -0.59 3.27
C PHE A 28 -7.29 -0.68 4.27
N GLY A 29 -6.31 -1.55 3.97
CA GLY A 29 -5.15 -1.79 4.82
C GLY A 29 -4.30 -0.54 4.99
N HIS A 30 -3.99 0.17 3.89
CA HIS A 30 -3.19 1.40 3.94
C HIS A 30 -3.86 2.50 4.76
N ARG A 31 -5.17 2.72 4.56
CA ARG A 31 -5.97 3.67 5.36
C ARG A 31 -5.91 3.33 6.83
N LEU A 32 -6.18 2.07 7.17
CA LEU A 32 -6.21 1.60 8.56
C LEU A 32 -4.83 1.74 9.22
N ILE A 33 -3.75 1.29 8.55
CA ILE A 33 -2.38 1.38 9.07
C ILE A 33 -1.99 2.84 9.33
N ASN A 34 -2.22 3.74 8.37
CA ASN A 34 -1.89 5.16 8.52
C ASN A 34 -2.69 5.81 9.64
N LYS A 35 -4.00 5.55 9.70
CA LYS A 35 -4.87 6.03 10.78
C LYS A 35 -4.38 5.54 12.15
N MET A 36 -4.05 4.25 12.26
CA MET A 36 -3.61 3.67 13.52
C MET A 36 -2.22 4.17 13.94
N ALA A 37 -1.33 4.43 12.97
CA ALA A 37 -0.01 4.98 13.23
C ALA A 37 -0.06 6.34 13.94
N VAL A 38 -1.08 7.18 13.68
CA VAL A 38 -1.29 8.46 14.38
C VAL A 38 -1.37 8.27 15.91
N TYR A 39 -2.00 7.19 16.38
CA TYR A 39 -2.17 6.93 17.81
C TYR A 39 -0.90 6.43 18.51
N THR A 40 0.11 6.01 17.75
CA THR A 40 1.42 5.61 18.28
C THR A 40 2.29 6.82 18.63
N LEU A 41 1.97 8.00 18.10
CA LEU A 41 2.81 9.19 18.19
C LEU A 41 2.92 9.74 19.63
N PRO A 42 4.06 10.40 19.96
CA PRO A 42 4.25 11.03 21.25
C PRO A 42 3.45 12.35 21.38
N PRO A 43 3.23 12.85 22.61
CA PRO A 43 2.38 14.01 22.89
C PRO A 43 2.70 15.28 22.09
N GLU A 44 3.96 15.48 21.73
CA GLU A 44 4.49 16.67 21.07
C GLU A 44 4.00 16.81 19.62
N ILE A 45 3.70 15.70 18.94
CA ILE A 45 3.31 15.70 17.52
C ILE A 45 1.92 15.10 17.27
N ILE A 46 1.41 14.26 18.19
CA ILE A 46 0.11 13.60 18.03
C ILE A 46 -1.05 14.59 17.83
N GLY A 47 -0.99 15.78 18.45
CA GLY A 47 -2.03 16.80 18.31
C GLY A 47 -2.24 17.24 16.86
N PHE A 48 -1.15 17.53 16.15
CA PHE A 48 -1.17 17.92 14.73
C PHE A 48 -1.72 16.79 13.84
N TYR A 49 -1.24 15.56 14.03
CA TYR A 49 -1.69 14.42 13.24
C TYR A 49 -3.15 14.05 13.51
N LYS A 50 -3.61 14.12 14.77
CA LYS A 50 -5.02 13.88 15.11
C LYS A 50 -5.95 14.92 14.51
N ALA A 51 -5.56 16.20 14.49
CA ALA A 51 -6.34 17.26 13.85
C ALA A 51 -6.49 17.06 12.32
N ASN A 52 -5.57 16.32 11.71
CA ASN A 52 -5.50 16.08 10.26
C ASN A 52 -5.68 14.59 9.90
N ILE A 53 -6.24 13.78 10.80
CA ILE A 53 -6.28 12.31 10.64
C ILE A 53 -7.11 11.87 9.43
N GLU A 54 -8.16 12.61 9.08
CA GLU A 54 -8.98 12.36 7.88
C GLU A 54 -8.13 12.45 6.62
N PHE A 55 -7.26 13.46 6.52
CA PHE A 55 -6.34 13.62 5.40
C PHE A 55 -5.35 12.44 5.35
N ILE A 56 -4.72 12.12 6.48
CA ILE A 56 -3.75 11.02 6.57
C ILE A 56 -4.39 9.69 6.17
N GLU A 57 -5.62 9.45 6.60
CA GLU A 57 -6.36 8.25 6.22
C GLU A 57 -6.71 8.27 4.73
N GLU A 58 -7.37 9.31 4.23
CA GLU A 58 -7.86 9.38 2.84
C GLU A 58 -6.74 9.31 1.80
N HIS A 59 -5.60 9.96 2.07
CA HIS A 59 -4.47 10.04 1.14
C HIS A 59 -3.46 8.90 1.28
N ALA A 60 -3.68 7.94 2.20
CA ALA A 60 -2.83 6.76 2.35
C ALA A 60 -2.81 5.84 1.12
N VAL A 61 -3.71 6.05 0.15
CA VAL A 61 -3.90 5.20 -1.03
C VAL A 61 -3.53 5.92 -2.33
N ASP A 62 -3.12 7.18 -2.24
CA ASP A 62 -2.79 7.98 -3.42
C ASP A 62 -1.59 7.44 -4.22
N PRO A 63 -0.54 6.84 -3.61
CA PRO A 63 0.50 6.14 -4.38
C PRO A 63 -0.07 5.09 -5.34
N ASP A 64 -1.02 4.27 -4.91
CA ASP A 64 -1.64 3.27 -5.79
C ASP A 64 -2.45 3.91 -6.91
N LYS A 65 -3.15 5.02 -6.65
CA LYS A 65 -3.83 5.79 -7.71
C LYS A 65 -2.82 6.33 -8.73
N ARG A 66 -1.63 6.76 -8.26
CA ARG A 66 -0.54 7.26 -9.11
C ARG A 66 0.14 6.15 -9.92
N ARG A 67 0.09 4.89 -9.49
CA ARG A 67 0.72 3.73 -10.15
C ARG A 67 0.49 3.70 -11.67
N TYR A 68 -0.71 4.07 -12.10
CA TYR A 68 -1.15 4.03 -13.51
C TYR A 68 -1.01 5.37 -14.25
N ALA A 69 -0.82 6.46 -13.51
CA ALA A 69 -0.82 7.83 -14.02
C ALA A 69 0.56 8.49 -14.04
N VAL A 70 1.48 8.02 -13.20
CA VAL A 70 2.81 8.60 -13.00
C VAL A 70 3.87 7.60 -13.45
N LYS A 71 4.69 8.02 -14.42
CA LYS A 71 5.83 7.23 -14.89
C LYS A 71 6.70 6.83 -13.70
N ASN A 72 7.12 5.57 -13.67
CA ASN A 72 7.99 4.98 -12.65
C ASN A 72 7.37 4.87 -11.23
N GLU A 73 6.08 5.13 -11.05
CA GLU A 73 5.43 4.96 -9.74
C GLU A 73 5.34 3.48 -9.36
N ALA A 74 4.95 2.59 -10.30
CA ALA A 74 4.74 1.17 -10.02
C ALA A 74 5.94 0.48 -9.33
N ALA A 75 7.16 0.79 -9.76
CA ALA A 75 8.38 0.25 -9.14
C ALA A 75 8.57 0.64 -7.67
N ARG A 76 7.88 1.67 -7.16
CA ARG A 76 8.04 2.16 -5.79
C ARG A 76 7.28 1.34 -4.75
N HIS A 77 6.41 0.43 -5.18
CA HIS A 77 5.55 -0.37 -4.31
C HIS A 77 6.14 -1.72 -3.91
N TYR A 78 7.17 -2.20 -4.60
CA TYR A 78 7.68 -3.56 -4.40
C TYR A 78 9.20 -3.64 -4.57
N ILE A 79 9.75 -4.82 -4.27
CA ILE A 79 11.10 -5.23 -4.63
C ILE A 79 11.15 -6.76 -4.85
N ASP A 80 11.45 -7.20 -6.05
CA ASP A 80 11.63 -8.61 -6.40
C ASP A 80 13.03 -9.09 -5.96
N VAL A 81 13.24 -9.27 -4.66
CA VAL A 81 14.59 -9.61 -4.16
C VAL A 81 15.09 -10.95 -4.71
N ASP A 82 14.20 -11.87 -5.07
CA ASP A 82 14.53 -13.19 -5.64
C ASP A 82 14.98 -13.15 -7.11
N ARG A 83 15.16 -11.96 -7.68
CA ARG A 83 15.88 -11.76 -8.94
C ARG A 83 17.40 -11.61 -8.75
N TYR A 84 17.87 -11.42 -7.53
CA TYR A 84 19.27 -11.11 -7.23
C TYR A 84 20.09 -12.31 -6.72
N GLY A 85 19.67 -13.52 -7.09
CA GLY A 85 20.32 -14.79 -6.75
C GLY A 85 19.72 -15.48 -5.52
N ASP A 86 20.33 -16.60 -5.13
CA ASP A 86 19.82 -17.47 -4.05
C ASP A 86 19.96 -16.83 -2.66
N HIS A 87 20.94 -15.94 -2.49
CA HIS A 87 21.19 -15.17 -1.26
C HIS A 87 21.05 -13.67 -1.54
N PRO A 88 19.83 -13.18 -1.84
CA PRO A 88 19.65 -11.85 -2.41
C PRO A 88 20.03 -10.71 -1.45
N PHE A 89 19.97 -10.95 -0.14
CA PHE A 89 20.35 -9.95 0.86
C PHE A 89 21.85 -9.80 1.08
N ASP A 90 22.65 -10.74 0.56
CA ASP A 90 24.11 -10.63 0.56
C ASP A 90 24.59 -9.90 -0.70
N SER A 91 23.79 -9.98 -1.77
CA SER A 91 24.11 -9.40 -3.07
C SER A 91 23.57 -7.99 -3.26
N LEU A 92 22.39 -7.66 -2.71
CA LEU A 92 21.75 -6.35 -2.84
C LEU A 92 22.39 -5.29 -1.94
N PRO A 93 23.00 -4.23 -2.51
CA PRO A 93 23.51 -3.13 -1.72
C PRO A 93 22.38 -2.34 -1.06
N LYS A 94 22.53 -2.04 0.23
CA LYS A 94 21.51 -1.30 0.98
C LYS A 94 21.33 0.14 0.52
N TYR A 95 22.41 0.77 0.08
CA TYR A 95 22.44 2.17 -0.36
C TYR A 95 22.22 2.27 -1.86
N TRP A 96 21.36 3.20 -2.28
CA TRP A 96 20.95 3.36 -3.68
C TRP A 96 22.12 3.52 -4.64
N GLY A 97 23.10 4.38 -4.31
CA GLY A 97 24.25 4.64 -5.18
C GLY A 97 25.06 3.36 -5.49
N LEU A 98 25.30 2.53 -4.47
CA LEU A 98 25.99 1.25 -4.64
C LEU A 98 25.15 0.23 -5.41
N ALA A 99 23.82 0.25 -5.20
CA ALA A 99 22.91 -0.61 -5.94
C ALA A 99 22.91 -0.25 -7.44
N VAL A 100 22.87 1.05 -7.78
CA VAL A 100 22.94 1.54 -9.16
C VAL A 100 24.28 1.21 -9.81
N GLU A 101 25.39 1.38 -9.09
CA GLU A 101 26.72 1.00 -9.59
C GLU A 101 26.78 -0.50 -9.94
N LYS A 102 26.16 -1.34 -9.12
CA LYS A 102 26.20 -2.80 -9.29
C LYS A 102 25.22 -3.32 -10.33
N TYR A 103 24.00 -2.76 -10.41
CA TYR A 103 22.90 -3.34 -11.18
C TYR A 103 22.32 -2.41 -12.24
N THR A 104 22.72 -1.14 -12.32
CA THR A 104 22.09 -0.06 -13.13
C THR A 104 20.71 0.37 -12.62
N GLU A 105 20.36 1.63 -12.81
CA GLU A 105 19.05 2.17 -12.40
C GLU A 105 17.89 1.49 -13.13
N ASP A 106 18.01 1.25 -14.44
CA ASP A 106 16.94 0.63 -15.22
C ASP A 106 16.56 -0.77 -14.72
N THR A 107 17.56 -1.57 -14.32
CA THR A 107 17.32 -2.91 -13.78
C THR A 107 16.66 -2.84 -12.40
N LEU A 108 17.12 -1.94 -11.53
CA LEU A 108 16.50 -1.75 -10.21
C LEU A 108 15.05 -1.30 -10.35
N MET A 109 14.79 -0.36 -11.26
CA MET A 109 13.44 0.10 -11.57
C MET A 109 12.55 -1.02 -12.10
N ALA A 110 13.07 -1.91 -12.94
CA ALA A 110 12.33 -3.06 -13.45
C ALA A 110 12.01 -4.13 -12.39
N HIS A 111 12.80 -4.17 -11.31
CA HIS A 111 12.66 -5.16 -10.23
C HIS A 111 12.05 -4.56 -8.95
N GLY A 112 11.67 -3.29 -8.96
CA GLY A 112 11.13 -2.61 -7.80
C GLY A 112 12.19 -2.04 -6.85
N ILE A 113 11.87 -0.89 -6.26
CA ILE A 113 12.76 -0.02 -5.50
C ILE A 113 12.19 0.44 -4.15
N VAL A 114 11.12 -0.20 -3.65
CA VAL A 114 10.45 0.25 -2.40
C VAL A 114 11.40 0.55 -1.23
N PRO A 115 12.50 -0.22 -0.97
CA PRO A 115 13.36 0.05 0.18
C PRO A 115 14.09 1.39 0.05
N TRP A 116 14.61 1.69 -1.13
CA TRP A 116 15.30 2.95 -1.41
C TRP A 116 14.34 4.12 -1.54
N HIS A 117 13.09 3.86 -1.97
CA HIS A 117 12.07 4.89 -2.02
C HIS A 117 11.57 5.31 -0.64
N ILE A 118 11.44 4.37 0.31
CA ILE A 118 11.12 4.69 1.72
C ILE A 118 12.19 5.63 2.31
N ASP A 119 13.48 5.35 2.10
CA ASP A 119 14.57 6.22 2.58
C ASP A 119 14.47 7.65 1.98
N ARG A 120 14.17 7.73 0.68
CA ARG A 120 13.95 9.02 -0.01
C ARG A 120 12.74 9.78 0.54
N MET A 121 11.65 9.07 0.84
CA MET A 121 10.44 9.65 1.41
C MET A 121 10.66 10.12 2.85
N LEU A 122 11.47 9.42 3.64
CA LEU A 122 11.90 9.88 4.96
C LEU A 122 12.67 11.21 4.86
N GLN A 123 13.59 11.33 3.91
CA GLN A 123 14.34 12.58 3.69
C GLN A 123 13.41 13.74 3.27
N ARG A 124 12.43 13.47 2.39
CA ARG A 124 11.40 14.46 1.99
C ARG A 124 10.55 14.92 3.16
N LEU A 125 10.07 13.98 3.99
CA LEU A 125 9.29 14.32 5.18
C LEU A 125 10.12 15.11 6.19
N THR A 126 11.39 14.73 6.40
CA THR A 126 12.33 15.46 7.25
C THR A 126 12.50 16.91 6.77
N LYS A 127 12.70 17.11 5.46
CA LYS A 127 12.78 18.45 4.88
C LYS A 127 11.48 19.24 5.05
N ALA A 128 10.33 18.63 4.83
CA ALA A 128 9.03 19.28 5.02
C ALA A 128 8.84 19.75 6.47
N PHE A 129 9.26 18.96 7.46
CA PHE A 129 9.30 19.38 8.85
C PHE A 129 10.25 20.55 9.09
N ALA A 130 11.48 20.49 8.57
CA ALA A 130 12.47 21.55 8.74
C ALA A 130 11.98 22.89 8.15
N ASP A 131 11.33 22.83 6.99
CA ASP A 131 10.76 23.98 6.29
C ASP A 131 9.42 24.46 6.91
N LYS A 132 8.84 23.69 7.85
CA LYS A 132 7.49 23.88 8.41
C LYS A 132 6.38 23.96 7.34
N ASP A 133 6.56 23.20 6.26
CA ASP A 133 5.59 23.09 5.17
C ASP A 133 4.52 22.06 5.55
N TYR A 134 3.46 22.51 6.24
CA TYR A 134 2.45 21.63 6.81
C TYR A 134 1.70 20.79 5.78
N THR A 135 1.47 21.31 4.56
CA THR A 135 0.83 20.49 3.53
C THR A 135 1.77 19.38 3.06
N LYS A 136 3.05 19.68 2.83
CA LYS A 136 4.03 18.64 2.48
C LYS A 136 4.27 17.66 3.62
N ILE A 137 4.17 18.08 4.88
CA ILE A 137 4.23 17.15 6.02
C ILE A 137 3.09 16.13 5.90
N LEU A 138 1.85 16.57 5.66
CA LEU A 138 0.72 15.66 5.54
C LEU A 138 0.84 14.72 4.32
N ARG A 139 1.12 15.26 3.13
CA ARG A 139 1.28 14.47 1.90
C ARG A 139 2.41 13.45 2.02
N ASN A 140 3.60 13.89 2.42
CA ASN A 140 4.74 12.99 2.56
C ASN A 140 4.51 11.96 3.68
N SER A 141 3.76 12.30 4.74
CA SER A 141 3.43 11.33 5.79
C SER A 141 2.54 10.21 5.28
N ALA A 142 1.46 10.56 4.56
CA ALA A 142 0.54 9.58 3.98
C ALA A 142 1.24 8.68 2.95
N ASP A 143 2.01 9.29 2.03
CA ASP A 143 2.78 8.55 1.03
C ASP A 143 3.86 7.66 1.66
N LEU A 144 4.64 8.18 2.62
CA LEU A 144 5.64 7.38 3.33
C LEU A 144 4.98 6.21 4.08
N GLY A 145 3.82 6.46 4.71
CA GLY A 145 3.06 5.43 5.40
C GLY A 145 2.61 4.31 4.47
N HIS A 146 2.21 4.66 3.24
CA HIS A 146 1.87 3.69 2.21
C HIS A 146 3.04 2.78 1.83
N TYR A 147 4.19 3.33 1.42
CA TYR A 147 5.31 2.51 0.97
C TYR A 147 5.90 1.65 2.10
N ILE A 148 5.86 2.13 3.36
CA ILE A 148 6.22 1.30 4.51
C ILE A 148 5.24 0.13 4.66
N ALA A 149 3.93 0.35 4.51
CA ALA A 149 2.93 -0.72 4.56
C ALA A 149 3.14 -1.74 3.44
N ASP A 150 3.41 -1.31 2.21
CA ASP A 150 3.77 -2.17 1.08
C ASP A 150 4.96 -3.07 1.39
N ALA A 151 6.04 -2.49 1.94
CA ALA A 151 7.22 -3.25 2.32
C ALA A 151 6.90 -4.32 3.39
N HIS A 152 5.78 -4.20 4.13
CA HIS A 152 5.34 -5.21 5.07
C HIS A 152 4.57 -6.39 4.45
N VAL A 153 4.14 -6.27 3.19
CA VAL A 153 3.45 -7.33 2.47
C VAL A 153 4.46 -8.36 1.94
N PRO A 154 4.36 -9.66 2.31
CA PRO A 154 5.30 -10.68 1.85
C PRO A 154 5.41 -10.78 0.32
N LEU A 155 4.28 -10.61 -0.37
CA LEU A 155 4.17 -10.75 -1.82
C LEU A 155 4.73 -9.54 -2.59
N HIS A 156 4.95 -8.39 -1.96
CA HIS A 156 5.67 -7.25 -2.55
C HIS A 156 7.19 -7.43 -2.55
N CYS A 157 7.69 -8.54 -1.98
CA CYS A 157 9.13 -8.80 -1.88
C CYS A 157 9.63 -9.88 -2.86
N THR A 158 8.81 -10.29 -3.84
CA THR A 158 9.08 -11.49 -4.63
C THR A 158 8.51 -11.38 -6.04
N LYS A 159 9.23 -11.90 -7.05
CA LYS A 159 8.73 -11.94 -8.43
C LYS A 159 7.49 -12.84 -8.60
N ASN A 160 7.25 -13.77 -7.66
CA ASN A 160 6.02 -14.58 -7.58
C ASN A 160 4.88 -13.85 -6.84
N TYR A 161 4.75 -12.54 -7.06
CA TYR A 161 3.88 -11.66 -6.27
C TYR A 161 2.40 -12.01 -6.32
N ASN A 162 1.92 -12.63 -7.40
CA ASN A 162 0.52 -13.06 -7.54
C ASN A 162 0.39 -14.59 -7.58
N GLY A 163 1.41 -15.34 -7.16
CA GLY A 163 1.40 -16.80 -7.22
C GLY A 163 1.46 -17.36 -8.66
N GLN A 164 1.78 -16.51 -9.63
CA GLN A 164 1.80 -16.84 -11.06
C GLN A 164 2.85 -17.88 -11.45
N LEU A 165 3.92 -18.02 -10.66
CA LEU A 165 4.97 -19.02 -10.85
C LEU A 165 4.68 -20.33 -10.11
N THR A 166 3.64 -20.35 -9.28
CA THR A 166 3.28 -21.51 -8.44
C THR A 166 1.83 -21.96 -8.61
N ASN A 167 1.14 -21.46 -9.64
CA ASN A 167 -0.27 -21.76 -9.95
C ASN A 167 -1.25 -21.37 -8.83
N GLN A 168 -1.01 -20.21 -8.22
CA GLN A 168 -1.81 -19.63 -7.13
C GLN A 168 -2.29 -18.21 -7.50
N ASN A 169 -2.62 -18.00 -8.78
CA ASN A 169 -3.06 -16.70 -9.30
C ASN A 169 -4.18 -16.10 -8.44
N GLY A 170 -4.03 -14.82 -8.08
CA GLY A 170 -4.94 -14.10 -7.20
C GLY A 170 -4.60 -14.23 -5.70
N ILE A 171 -3.52 -14.92 -5.32
CA ILE A 171 -3.10 -14.99 -3.91
C ILE A 171 -2.66 -13.63 -3.37
N HIS A 172 -2.22 -12.70 -4.24
CA HIS A 172 -1.91 -11.32 -3.87
C HIS A 172 -3.12 -10.67 -3.21
N ALA A 173 -4.17 -10.41 -3.99
CA ALA A 173 -5.40 -9.84 -3.47
C ALA A 173 -6.11 -10.74 -2.44
N PHE A 174 -5.81 -12.04 -2.39
CA PHE A 174 -6.32 -12.86 -1.31
C PHE A 174 -5.68 -12.50 0.03
N TRP A 175 -4.35 -12.61 0.12
CA TRP A 175 -3.62 -12.32 1.35
C TRP A 175 -3.75 -10.85 1.68
N GLU A 176 -3.42 -10.03 0.68
CA GLU A 176 -3.37 -8.59 0.64
C GLU A 176 -4.73 -8.01 0.31
N SER A 177 -5.91 -8.61 0.50
CA SER A 177 -7.19 -7.83 0.48
C SER A 177 -8.22 -8.43 1.39
N ARG A 178 -8.53 -9.68 1.07
CA ARG A 178 -9.66 -10.39 1.65
C ARG A 178 -9.49 -10.58 3.14
N LEU A 179 -8.28 -10.91 3.61
CA LEU A 179 -8.09 -11.31 5.00
C LEU A 179 -8.36 -10.18 6.01
N PRO A 180 -7.77 -8.98 5.93
CA PRO A 180 -8.12 -7.87 6.82
C PRO A 180 -9.53 -7.36 6.63
N GLU A 181 -10.06 -7.32 5.40
CA GLU A 181 -11.46 -6.91 5.21
C GLU A 181 -12.42 -7.79 6.02
N LEU A 182 -12.12 -9.10 6.11
CA LEU A 182 -12.91 -10.03 6.90
C LEU A 182 -12.58 -9.99 8.39
N PHE A 183 -11.30 -9.91 8.76
CA PHE A 183 -10.84 -10.28 10.11
C PHE A 183 -10.24 -9.12 10.91
N SER A 184 -10.00 -7.94 10.33
CA SER A 184 -9.31 -6.86 11.06
C SER A 184 -10.06 -6.32 12.27
N GLN A 185 -11.38 -6.56 12.35
CA GLN A 185 -12.18 -6.16 13.52
C GLN A 185 -11.79 -6.95 14.78
N ASP A 186 -11.23 -8.14 14.61
CA ASP A 186 -10.79 -9.01 15.72
C ASP A 186 -9.30 -8.83 16.07
N TYR A 187 -8.57 -8.01 15.31
CA TYR A 187 -7.13 -7.79 15.54
C TYR A 187 -6.89 -6.80 16.68
N ASP A 188 -5.85 -7.06 17.48
CA ASP A 188 -5.38 -6.13 18.50
C ASP A 188 -4.34 -5.18 17.92
N PHE A 189 -4.77 -3.98 17.53
CA PHE A 189 -3.89 -2.93 17.02
C PHE A 189 -3.17 -2.11 18.11
N PHE A 190 -3.13 -2.57 19.37
CA PHE A 190 -2.29 -1.96 20.38
C PHE A 190 -0.81 -2.28 20.14
N THR A 191 -0.09 -1.29 19.57
CA THR A 191 1.31 -1.44 19.12
C THR A 191 2.33 -0.69 19.96
N GLY A 192 1.87 0.08 20.96
CA GLY A 192 2.72 0.91 21.80
C GLY A 192 3.04 2.28 21.17
N LYS A 193 4.20 2.84 21.52
CA LYS A 193 4.63 4.19 21.12
C LYS A 193 5.71 4.15 20.05
N ALA A 194 5.58 5.04 19.07
CA ALA A 194 6.58 5.30 18.05
C ALA A 194 7.96 5.55 18.67
N LYS A 195 9.01 5.02 18.05
CA LYS A 195 10.39 5.14 18.53
C LYS A 195 11.27 5.80 17.49
N TYR A 196 12.31 6.49 17.94
CA TYR A 196 13.32 7.03 17.04
C TYR A 196 14.10 5.88 16.41
N ILE A 197 14.31 5.95 15.09
CA ILE A 197 15.06 4.97 14.33
C ILE A 197 16.45 5.54 14.02
N ASP A 198 17.46 5.05 14.75
CA ASP A 198 18.86 5.47 14.59
C ASP A 198 19.44 5.15 13.21
N LYS A 199 19.06 3.98 12.66
CA LYS A 199 19.53 3.50 11.35
C LYS A 199 18.35 3.16 10.44
N PRO A 200 17.72 4.17 9.80
CA PRO A 200 16.53 3.96 8.98
C PRO A 200 16.73 2.93 7.87
N ILE A 201 17.85 3.00 7.14
CA ILE A 201 18.15 2.05 6.06
C ILE A 201 18.22 0.61 6.57
N ASP A 202 18.89 0.36 7.70
CA ASP A 202 18.94 -1.00 8.28
C ASP A 202 17.55 -1.49 8.69
N TYR A 203 16.73 -0.60 9.27
CA TYR A 203 15.35 -0.90 9.63
C TYR A 203 14.51 -1.31 8.41
N ILE A 204 14.61 -0.54 7.30
CA ILE A 204 13.89 -0.83 6.05
C ILE A 204 14.28 -2.21 5.51
N TRP A 205 15.58 -2.50 5.42
CA TRP A 205 16.04 -3.80 4.90
C TRP A 205 15.68 -4.97 5.80
N ASN A 206 15.55 -4.75 7.11
CA ASN A 206 15.03 -5.76 8.03
C ASN A 206 13.54 -6.04 7.79
N ILE A 207 12.72 -5.01 7.50
CA ILE A 207 11.32 -5.20 7.09
C ILE A 207 11.24 -6.07 5.84
N VAL A 208 12.01 -5.73 4.80
CA VAL A 208 12.02 -6.46 3.52
C VAL A 208 12.46 -7.92 3.72
N ARG A 209 13.48 -8.15 4.54
CA ARG A 209 13.93 -9.51 4.88
C ARG A 209 12.84 -10.33 5.57
N ALA A 210 12.14 -9.73 6.53
CA ALA A 210 11.04 -10.38 7.24
C ALA A 210 9.85 -10.69 6.29
N SER A 211 9.46 -9.73 5.45
CA SER A 211 8.43 -9.93 4.41
C SER A 211 8.80 -11.06 3.47
N TYR A 212 10.02 -11.02 2.93
CA TYR A 212 10.49 -12.02 2.00
C TYR A 212 10.50 -13.42 2.61
N ALA A 213 10.92 -13.56 3.87
CA ALA A 213 10.89 -14.84 4.57
C ALA A 213 9.45 -15.35 4.76
N ALA A 214 8.50 -14.47 5.07
CA ALA A 214 7.10 -14.83 5.28
C ALA A 214 6.38 -15.33 4.01
N LYS A 215 6.91 -15.03 2.81
CA LYS A 215 6.30 -15.44 1.53
C LYS A 215 6.16 -16.97 1.40
N ASP A 216 7.06 -17.72 2.04
CA ASP A 216 7.03 -19.18 2.06
C ASP A 216 5.72 -19.69 2.66
N SER A 217 5.40 -19.30 3.89
CA SER A 217 4.15 -19.69 4.55
C SER A 217 2.90 -19.25 3.78
N VAL A 218 2.94 -18.05 3.18
CA VAL A 218 1.84 -17.54 2.32
C VAL A 218 1.56 -18.52 1.18
N LEU A 219 2.59 -18.88 0.42
CA LEU A 219 2.43 -19.77 -0.75
C LEU A 219 2.18 -21.22 -0.32
N LEU A 220 2.91 -21.73 0.67
CA LEU A 220 2.83 -23.11 1.13
C LEU A 220 1.47 -23.44 1.72
N PHE A 221 0.95 -22.60 2.62
CA PHE A 221 -0.31 -22.89 3.31
C PHE A 221 -1.51 -22.77 2.38
N GLU A 222 -1.52 -21.84 1.43
CA GLU A 222 -2.60 -21.76 0.45
C GLU A 222 -2.60 -22.99 -0.46
N ARG A 223 -1.42 -23.50 -0.85
CA ARG A 223 -1.31 -24.76 -1.60
C ARG A 223 -1.82 -25.95 -0.79
N MET A 224 -1.39 -26.08 0.47
CA MET A 224 -1.82 -27.17 1.35
C MET A 224 -3.35 -27.13 1.60
N LEU A 225 -3.93 -25.94 1.68
CA LEU A 225 -5.37 -25.77 1.83
C LEU A 225 -6.09 -26.16 0.53
N ASN A 226 -5.61 -25.70 -0.63
CA ASN A 226 -6.16 -26.07 -1.94
C ASN A 226 -6.24 -27.58 -2.18
N GLU A 227 -5.26 -28.34 -1.70
CA GLU A 227 -5.24 -29.80 -1.85
C GLU A 227 -6.34 -30.52 -1.05
N LYS A 228 -6.85 -29.88 0.01
CA LYS A 228 -7.79 -30.49 0.97
C LYS A 228 -9.19 -29.90 0.90
N PHE A 229 -9.31 -28.64 0.51
CA PHE A 229 -10.56 -27.91 0.52
C PHE A 229 -11.41 -28.23 -0.73
N PRO A 230 -12.73 -28.45 -0.61
CA PRO A 230 -13.58 -28.71 -1.77
C PRO A 230 -13.49 -27.59 -2.81
N SER A 231 -13.11 -27.94 -4.04
CA SER A 231 -12.83 -26.94 -5.10
C SER A 231 -14.06 -26.10 -5.48
N ASP A 232 -15.26 -26.67 -5.32
CA ASP A 232 -16.55 -26.01 -5.54
C ASP A 232 -16.92 -25.00 -4.44
N GLN A 233 -16.23 -25.04 -3.29
CA GLN A 233 -16.46 -24.15 -2.14
C GLN A 233 -15.37 -23.10 -1.95
N LYS A 234 -14.28 -23.14 -2.74
CA LYS A 234 -13.15 -22.21 -2.62
C LYS A 234 -13.55 -20.74 -2.84
N TYR A 235 -14.50 -20.51 -3.74
CA TYR A 235 -14.92 -19.17 -4.15
C TYR A 235 -16.40 -18.93 -3.86
N SER A 236 -16.74 -17.69 -3.56
CA SER A 236 -18.11 -17.19 -3.50
C SER A 236 -18.27 -16.00 -4.45
N TYR A 237 -19.50 -15.53 -4.62
CA TYR A 237 -19.80 -14.30 -5.35
C TYR A 237 -20.37 -13.27 -4.38
N GLU A 238 -19.77 -12.09 -4.35
CA GLU A 238 -20.19 -10.99 -3.49
C GLU A 238 -20.45 -9.73 -4.30
N GLN A 239 -21.43 -8.94 -3.86
CA GLN A 239 -21.72 -7.65 -4.46
C GLN A 239 -20.74 -6.60 -3.92
N ARG A 240 -19.83 -6.10 -4.77
CA ARG A 240 -18.96 -4.95 -4.47
C ARG A 240 -19.45 -3.74 -5.25
N GLY A 241 -20.22 -2.88 -4.59
CA GLY A 241 -20.88 -1.74 -5.23
C GLY A 241 -21.92 -2.21 -6.26
N ALA A 242 -21.74 -1.81 -7.51
CA ALA A 242 -22.65 -2.18 -8.61
C ALA A 242 -22.33 -3.55 -9.25
N ASN A 243 -21.18 -4.14 -8.95
CA ASN A 243 -20.70 -5.34 -9.64
C ASN A 243 -20.74 -6.58 -8.74
N MET A 244 -21.06 -7.73 -9.33
CA MET A 244 -20.85 -9.04 -8.71
C MET A 244 -19.43 -9.50 -9.00
N MET A 245 -18.67 -9.83 -7.95
CA MET A 245 -17.27 -10.22 -8.05
C MET A 245 -17.07 -11.61 -7.47
N LYS A 246 -16.30 -12.45 -8.18
CA LYS A 246 -15.82 -13.72 -7.65
C LYS A 246 -14.74 -13.44 -6.61
N VAL A 247 -14.93 -13.90 -5.39
CA VAL A 247 -14.01 -13.70 -4.25
C VAL A 247 -13.72 -15.04 -3.58
N TYR A 248 -12.68 -15.08 -2.74
CA TYR A 248 -12.45 -16.24 -1.87
C TYR A 248 -13.57 -16.34 -0.83
N ALA A 249 -14.15 -17.54 -0.69
CA ALA A 249 -15.24 -17.78 0.26
C ALA A 249 -14.78 -17.54 1.70
N TYR A 250 -15.72 -17.20 2.59
CA TYR A 250 -15.41 -16.94 3.99
C TYR A 250 -14.71 -18.13 4.66
N ASP A 251 -15.27 -19.34 4.52
CA ASP A 251 -14.72 -20.55 5.16
C ASP A 251 -13.30 -20.88 4.67
N TYR A 252 -13.03 -20.70 3.37
CA TYR A 252 -11.68 -20.85 2.82
C TYR A 252 -10.72 -19.80 3.39
N SER A 253 -11.19 -18.55 3.44
CA SER A 253 -10.43 -17.41 3.99
C SER A 253 -10.09 -17.61 5.45
N GLU A 254 -11.04 -18.08 6.25
CA GLU A 254 -10.89 -18.33 7.68
C GLU A 254 -9.91 -19.47 7.96
N GLN A 255 -10.01 -20.59 7.23
CA GLN A 255 -9.06 -21.70 7.39
C GLN A 255 -7.64 -21.29 6.98
N TYR A 256 -7.49 -20.57 5.86
CA TYR A 256 -6.20 -20.05 5.46
C TYR A 256 -5.62 -19.07 6.49
N HIS A 257 -6.46 -18.17 7.01
CA HIS A 257 -6.06 -17.22 8.06
C HIS A 257 -5.60 -17.93 9.35
N LYS A 258 -6.29 -19.02 9.74
CA LYS A 258 -5.87 -19.89 10.86
C LYS A 258 -4.53 -20.58 10.58
N MET A 259 -4.30 -21.08 9.36
CA MET A 259 -3.02 -21.70 8.97
C MET A 259 -1.86 -20.70 8.99
N LEU A 260 -2.12 -19.43 8.64
CA LEU A 260 -1.15 -18.34 8.75
C LEU A 260 -0.83 -17.94 10.19
N ASP A 261 -1.54 -18.51 11.17
CA ASP A 261 -1.29 -18.35 12.61
C ASP A 261 -1.07 -16.89 13.01
N GLY A 262 -2.01 -16.00 12.68
CA GLY A 262 -1.94 -14.57 13.03
C GLY A 262 -0.90 -13.75 12.26
N MET A 263 -0.32 -14.27 11.18
CA MET A 263 0.68 -13.53 10.38
C MET A 263 0.16 -12.18 9.90
N VAL A 264 -1.06 -12.12 9.36
CA VAL A 264 -1.64 -10.89 8.80
C VAL A 264 -1.68 -9.79 9.86
N GLU A 265 -2.23 -10.10 11.04
CA GLU A 265 -2.26 -9.18 12.18
C GLU A 265 -0.84 -8.72 12.57
N ARG A 266 0.11 -9.66 12.72
CA ARG A 266 1.50 -9.31 13.07
C ARG A 266 2.12 -8.34 12.08
N ARG A 267 1.96 -8.59 10.77
CA ARG A 267 2.49 -7.70 9.72
C ARG A 267 1.84 -6.32 9.75
N MET A 268 0.53 -6.23 9.99
CA MET A 268 -0.16 -4.95 10.13
C MET A 268 0.30 -4.19 11.39
N LYS A 269 0.47 -4.86 12.52
CA LYS A 269 0.98 -4.26 13.77
C LYS A 269 2.39 -3.70 13.59
N GLU A 270 3.26 -4.47 12.93
CA GLU A 270 4.62 -4.05 12.60
C GLU A 270 4.61 -2.85 11.63
N ALA A 271 3.73 -2.84 10.64
CA ALA A 271 3.55 -1.70 9.74
C ALA A 271 3.11 -0.43 10.51
N ILE A 272 2.08 -0.54 11.37
CA ILE A 272 1.55 0.58 12.17
C ILE A 272 2.66 1.23 13.01
N ILE A 273 3.42 0.43 13.76
CA ILE A 273 4.49 0.98 14.62
C ILE A 273 5.67 1.51 13.80
N SER A 274 5.97 0.89 12.65
CA SER A 274 7.00 1.37 11.73
C SER A 274 6.63 2.73 11.18
N VAL A 275 5.42 2.90 10.62
CA VAL A 275 4.95 4.17 10.06
C VAL A 275 5.05 5.31 11.09
N GLY A 276 4.52 5.10 12.30
CA GLY A 276 4.62 6.10 13.36
C GLY A 276 6.06 6.41 13.76
N SER A 277 6.93 5.40 13.80
CA SER A 277 8.36 5.54 14.10
C SER A 277 9.12 6.31 13.01
N PHE A 278 8.79 6.11 11.72
CA PHE A 278 9.37 6.88 10.62
C PHE A 278 8.92 8.34 10.62
N TRP A 279 7.63 8.62 10.87
CA TRP A 279 7.14 10.00 11.02
C TRP A 279 7.82 10.71 12.20
N TYR A 280 7.91 10.04 13.35
CA TYR A 280 8.62 10.57 14.52
C TYR A 280 10.10 10.80 14.23
N THR A 281 10.76 9.85 13.58
CA THR A 281 12.18 9.98 13.17
C THR A 281 12.39 11.18 12.24
N ALA A 282 11.51 11.39 11.26
CA ALA A 282 11.57 12.55 10.38
C ALA A 282 11.46 13.88 11.14
N TRP A 283 10.54 13.95 12.10
CA TRP A 283 10.34 15.13 12.94
C TRP A 283 11.54 15.40 13.86
N VAL A 284 12.12 14.37 14.49
CA VAL A 284 13.33 14.49 15.30
C VAL A 284 14.51 14.96 14.45
N ASN A 285 14.74 14.33 13.29
CA ASN A 285 15.82 14.69 12.38
C ASN A 285 15.70 16.13 11.84
N ALA A 286 14.49 16.67 11.77
CA ALA A 286 14.22 18.04 11.38
C ALA A 286 14.47 19.08 12.50
N GLY A 287 14.97 18.65 13.67
CA GLY A 287 15.20 19.54 14.81
C GLY A 287 13.95 19.78 15.67
N MET A 288 12.97 18.87 15.61
CA MET A 288 11.77 18.90 16.46
C MET A 288 10.98 20.22 16.37
N PRO A 289 10.58 20.68 15.17
CA PRO A 289 9.81 21.91 15.01
C PRO A 289 8.52 21.84 15.84
N ASN A 290 8.16 22.93 16.50
CA ASN A 290 6.95 23.00 17.33
C ASN A 290 5.69 22.92 16.45
N LEU A 291 4.87 21.89 16.66
CA LEU A 291 3.58 21.69 15.99
C LEU A 291 2.38 22.06 16.86
N LYS A 292 2.60 22.55 18.08
CA LYS A 292 1.53 22.90 19.02
C LYS A 292 0.68 24.05 18.50
N GLY A 293 -0.64 23.86 18.49
CA GLY A 293 -1.59 24.87 18.02
C GLY A 293 -1.75 24.93 16.50
N ILE A 294 -1.07 24.07 15.74
CA ILE A 294 -1.35 23.87 14.33
C ILE A 294 -2.54 22.91 14.23
N GLU A 295 -3.70 23.46 13.87
CA GLU A 295 -4.96 22.72 13.73
C GLU A 295 -5.07 22.07 12.34
N LYS A 296 -6.28 22.08 11.75
CA LYS A 296 -6.54 21.54 10.42
C LYS A 296 -5.79 22.38 9.38
N VAL A 297 -4.87 21.75 8.67
CA VAL A 297 -4.08 22.40 7.63
C VAL A 297 -4.98 22.70 6.44
N THR A 298 -5.02 23.97 6.04
CA THR A 298 -5.69 24.37 4.80
C THR A 298 -4.80 24.01 3.62
N ILE A 299 -5.20 22.97 2.88
CA ILE A 299 -4.53 22.58 1.64
C ILE A 299 -4.68 23.70 0.62
N SER A 300 -3.58 24.08 -0.03
CA SER A 300 -3.60 25.15 -1.04
C SER A 300 -4.44 24.76 -2.26
N GLU A 301 -4.99 25.75 -2.98
CA GLU A 301 -5.75 25.49 -4.20
C GLU A 301 -4.90 24.85 -5.31
N GLU A 302 -3.60 25.12 -5.34
CA GLU A 302 -2.67 24.48 -6.28
C GLU A 302 -2.54 22.99 -5.98
N GLU A 303 -2.35 22.63 -4.70
CA GLU A 303 -2.25 21.23 -4.27
C GLU A 303 -3.56 20.48 -4.48
N LYS A 304 -4.71 21.10 -4.18
CA LYS A 304 -6.02 20.52 -4.48
C LYS A 304 -6.15 20.18 -5.96
N LYS A 305 -5.78 21.10 -6.86
CA LYS A 305 -5.82 20.86 -8.31
C LYS A 305 -4.90 19.73 -8.75
N GLU A 306 -3.73 19.61 -8.13
CA GLU A 306 -2.82 18.50 -8.41
C GLU A 306 -3.45 17.15 -8.00
N MET A 307 -4.02 17.09 -6.79
CA MET A 307 -4.69 15.89 -6.27
C MET A 307 -5.92 15.52 -7.10
N GLU A 308 -6.73 16.50 -7.50
CA GLU A 308 -7.86 16.31 -8.42
C GLU A 308 -7.42 15.80 -9.80
N ARG A 309 -6.25 16.26 -10.28
CA ARG A 309 -5.67 15.79 -11.54
C ARG A 309 -5.25 14.33 -11.44
N GLU A 310 -4.59 13.93 -10.34
CA GLU A 310 -4.20 12.54 -10.08
C GLU A 310 -5.42 11.61 -10.00
N ASP A 311 -6.45 12.00 -9.23
CA ASP A 311 -7.69 11.23 -9.11
C ASP A 311 -8.43 11.12 -10.46
N LYS A 312 -8.47 12.19 -11.26
CA LYS A 312 -9.05 12.14 -12.61
C LYS A 312 -8.27 11.22 -13.55
N MET A 313 -6.94 11.21 -13.48
CA MET A 313 -6.11 10.30 -14.28
C MET A 313 -6.39 8.85 -13.92
N TRP A 314 -6.43 8.54 -12.62
CA TRP A 314 -6.82 7.23 -12.11
C TRP A 314 -8.20 6.78 -12.63
N ARG A 315 -9.23 7.62 -12.49
CA ARG A 315 -10.61 7.28 -12.91
C ARG A 315 -10.78 7.11 -14.41
N THR A 316 -9.95 7.76 -15.23
CA THR A 316 -10.07 7.72 -16.69
C THR A 316 -9.27 6.60 -17.35
N GLY A 317 -8.52 5.81 -16.58
CA GLY A 317 -7.84 4.60 -17.07
C GLY A 317 -6.81 4.86 -18.17
N LYS A 318 -6.29 6.09 -18.30
CA LYS A 318 -5.15 6.36 -19.20
C LYS A 318 -3.89 5.77 -18.58
N VAL A 319 -3.73 4.46 -18.74
CA VAL A 319 -2.53 3.71 -18.37
C VAL A 319 -1.40 4.20 -19.27
N LEU A 320 -0.44 4.92 -18.68
CA LEU A 320 0.89 4.98 -19.26
C LEU A 320 1.50 3.59 -19.09
N ASP A 321 1.99 2.98 -20.16
CA ASP A 321 2.69 1.68 -20.19
C ASP A 321 3.50 1.45 -18.91
N SER A 322 2.89 0.77 -17.95
CA SER A 322 3.44 0.61 -16.60
C SER A 322 4.02 -0.79 -16.51
N SER A 323 5.31 -0.91 -16.79
CA SER A 323 6.06 -2.11 -16.41
C SER A 323 6.10 -2.22 -14.88
N GLY A 324 5.54 -3.30 -14.32
CA GLY A 324 5.48 -3.52 -12.87
C GLY A 324 4.55 -4.67 -12.47
N HIS A 325 4.40 -4.91 -11.15
CA HIS A 325 3.39 -5.83 -10.63
C HIS A 325 1.99 -5.38 -11.05
N SER A 326 1.21 -6.30 -11.61
CA SER A 326 -0.20 -6.10 -11.99
C SER A 326 -1.11 -6.94 -11.10
N ASP A 327 -2.19 -6.35 -10.61
CA ASP A 327 -3.19 -7.07 -9.80
C ASP A 327 -4.16 -7.92 -10.64
N GLU A 328 -4.02 -7.88 -11.98
CA GLU A 328 -4.77 -8.67 -12.97
C GLU A 328 -4.36 -10.14 -13.03
#